data_AF-A0A2G6HHM1-F1
#
_entry.id   AF-A0A2G6HHM1-F1
#
_cell.length_a   1.000
_cell.length_b   1.000
_cell.length_c   1.000
_cell.angle_alpha   90.00
_cell.angle_beta   90.00
_cell.angle_gamma   90.00
#
_symmetry.space_group_name_H-M   'P 1'
#
loop_
_entity.id
_entity.type
_entity.pdbx_description
1 polymer ?
#
loop_
_entity_poly.entity_id
_entity_poly.type
_entity_poly.pdbx_seq_one_letter_code
_entity_poly.pdbx_strand_id
1 'polypeptide(L)' 'HFLMEYQSGHVTVEGDPDQEAEDAAWVPLRDLLRQLAYPNERRIVSIALDLLYRKG' A
#
# COMPACT_ATOMS: atom_id res chain seq x y z
N HIS A 1 -11.73 -1.26 3.91
CA HIS A 1 -10.29 -1.46 3.68
C HIS A 1 -10.02 -2.95 3.66
N PHE A 2 -9.31 -3.41 2.64
CA PHE A 2 -8.92 -4.81 2.48
C PHE A 2 -7.40 -4.88 2.40
N LEU A 3 -6.81 -5.95 2.92
CA LEU A 3 -5.41 -6.27 2.73
C LEU A 3 -5.33 -7.44 1.75
N MET A 4 -4.53 -7.31 0.71
CA MET A 4 -4.43 -8.30 -0.37
C MET A 4 -2.99 -8.76 -0.51
N GLU A 5 -2.83 -10.05 -0.81
CA GLU A 5 -1.56 -10.62 -1.22
C GLU A 5 -1.46 -10.54 -2.74
N TYR A 6 -0.29 -10.13 -3.21
CA TYR A 6 0.03 -10.13 -4.62
C TYR A 6 0.45 -11.54 -5.08
N GLN A 7 -0.21 -12.06 -6.11
CA GLN A 7 0.04 -13.42 -6.59
C GLN A 7 0.94 -13.51 -7.83
N SER A 8 0.74 -12.64 -8.84
CA SER A 8 1.52 -12.66 -10.10
C SER A 8 1.31 -11.39 -10.95
N GLY A 9 2.15 -11.18 -11.97
CA GLY A 9 2.06 -10.08 -12.94
C GLY A 9 3.20 -9.04 -12.81
N HIS A 10 2.87 -7.76 -13.04
CA HIS A 10 3.73 -6.61 -12.71
C HIS A 10 2.84 -5.44 -12.24
N VAL A 11 3.38 -4.54 -11.40
CA VAL A 11 2.69 -3.31 -10.99
C VAL A 11 3.06 -2.18 -11.96
N THR A 12 2.08 -1.50 -12.53
CA THR A 12 2.24 -0.49 -13.58
C THR A 12 1.00 0.42 -13.66
N VAL A 13 1.17 1.65 -14.17
CA VAL A 13 0.11 2.64 -14.39
C VAL A 13 -0.56 2.53 -15.78
N GLU A 14 -0.02 1.74 -16.70
CA GLU A 14 -0.46 1.69 -18.11
C GLU A 14 -1.93 1.23 -18.30
N GLY A 15 -2.50 0.58 -17.30
CA GLY A 15 -3.88 0.07 -17.30
C GLY A 15 -4.86 0.87 -16.41
N ASP A 16 -4.44 2.03 -15.90
CA ASP A 16 -5.26 2.86 -15.02
C ASP A 16 -6.41 3.53 -15.82
N PRO A 17 -7.68 3.16 -15.58
CA PRO A 17 -8.80 3.56 -16.44
C PRO A 17 -9.10 5.06 -16.38
N ASP A 18 -8.80 5.71 -15.27
CA ASP A 18 -8.99 7.14 -15.05
C ASP A 18 -7.67 7.95 -15.08
N GLN A 19 -6.53 7.26 -15.19
CA GLN A 19 -5.19 7.86 -15.28
C GLN A 19 -4.87 8.80 -14.10
N GLU A 20 -5.42 8.51 -12.92
CA GLU A 20 -5.11 9.26 -11.69
C GLU A 20 -3.72 8.91 -11.14
N ALA A 21 -3.17 7.73 -11.47
CA ALA A 21 -1.88 7.28 -10.99
C ALA A 21 -0.71 7.78 -11.86
N GLU A 22 0.21 8.53 -11.24
CA GLU A 22 1.44 9.00 -11.90
C GLU A 22 2.59 7.98 -11.86
N ASP A 23 2.68 7.17 -10.82
CA ASP A 23 3.75 6.18 -10.62
C ASP A 23 3.25 4.94 -9.85
N ALA A 24 3.94 3.82 -10.02
CA ALA A 24 3.62 2.55 -9.38
C ALA A 24 4.90 1.84 -8.88
N ALA A 25 4.99 1.64 -7.57
CA ALA A 25 6.16 1.03 -6.95
C ALA A 25 5.80 0.08 -5.80
N TRP A 26 6.65 -0.94 -5.62
CA TRP A 26 6.67 -1.75 -4.41
C TRP A 26 7.52 -1.07 -3.35
N VAL A 27 6.91 -0.74 -2.21
CA VAL A 27 7.60 -0.05 -1.11
C VAL A 27 7.55 -0.92 0.15
N PRO A 28 8.65 -1.04 0.92
CA PRO A 28 8.59 -1.71 2.21
C PRO A 28 7.58 -1.04 3.13
N LEU A 29 6.70 -1.82 3.76
CA LEU A 29 5.58 -1.31 4.55
C LEU A 29 6.02 -0.38 5.71
N ARG A 30 7.22 -0.62 6.27
CA ARG A 30 7.83 0.24 7.31
C ARG A 30 8.20 1.65 6.82
N ASP A 31 8.51 1.77 5.53
CA ASP A 31 8.96 3.03 4.93
C ASP A 31 7.76 3.86 4.43
N LEU A 32 6.63 3.20 4.16
CA LEU A 32 5.40 3.81 3.68
C LEU A 32 4.84 4.89 4.63
N LEU A 33 4.97 4.70 5.95
CA LEU A 33 4.53 5.68 6.95
C LEU A 33 5.20 7.06 6.80
N ARG A 34 6.40 7.12 6.21
CA ARG A 34 7.14 8.36 5.98
C ARG A 34 6.74 9.06 4.68
N GLN A 35 6.14 8.33 3.75
CA GLN A 35 5.75 8.86 2.43
C GLN A 35 4.30 9.36 2.42
N LEU A 36 3.43 8.75 3.22
CA LEU A 36 2.02 9.11 3.28
C LEU A 36 1.79 10.48 3.94
N ALA A 37 1.15 11.37 3.21
CA ALA A 37 0.87 12.73 3.64
C ALA A 37 -0.33 12.77 4.61
N TYR A 38 -1.34 11.93 4.38
CA TYR A 38 -2.62 12.06 5.06
C TYR A 38 -2.76 11.15 6.30
N PRO A 39 -3.39 11.63 7.39
CA PRO A 39 -3.59 10.83 8.60
C PRO A 39 -4.39 9.54 8.41
N ASN A 40 -5.38 9.56 7.52
CA ASN A 40 -6.22 8.39 7.21
C ASN A 40 -5.39 7.27 6.54
N GLU A 41 -4.50 7.61 5.61
CA GLU A 41 -3.61 6.64 4.95
C GLU A 41 -2.68 5.97 5.96
N ARG A 42 -2.05 6.77 6.81
CA ARG A 42 -1.15 6.26 7.87
C ARG A 42 -1.87 5.32 8.83
N ARG A 43 -3.14 5.59 9.15
CA ARG A 43 -3.96 4.72 9.99
C ARG A 43 -4.18 3.34 9.36
N ILE A 44 -4.40 3.28 8.05
CA ILE A 44 -4.59 2.01 7.32
C ILE A 44 -3.30 1.19 7.37
N VAL A 45 -2.15 1.81 7.14
CA VAL A 45 -0.83 1.14 7.22
C VAL A 45 -0.55 0.61 8.62
N SER A 46 -0.87 1.37 9.68
CA SER A 46 -0.74 0.91 11.05
C SER A 46 -1.56 -0.36 11.33
N ILE A 47 -2.80 -0.42 10.83
CA ILE A 47 -3.66 -1.60 10.97
C ILE A 47 -3.07 -2.79 10.20
N ALA A 48 -2.57 -2.57 8.98
CA ALA A 48 -1.93 -3.63 8.20
C ALA A 48 -0.68 -4.20 8.90
N LEU A 49 0.15 -3.34 9.49
CA LEU A 49 1.32 -3.76 10.27
C LEU A 49 0.91 -4.60 11.50
N ASP A 50 -0.13 -4.17 12.22
CA ASP A 50 -0.68 -4.94 13.33
C ASP A 50 -1.19 -6.31 12.86
N LEU A 51 -1.93 -6.39 11.75
CA LEU A 51 -2.43 -7.67 11.23
C LEU A 51 -1.32 -8.62 10.77
N LEU A 52 -0.25 -8.09 10.17
CA LEU A 52 0.83 -8.90 9.59
C LEU A 52 1.88 -9.32 10.62
N TYR A 53 2.20 -8.46 11.58
CA TYR A 53 3.34 -8.64 12.48
C TYR A 53 2.96 -8.82 13.95
N ARG A 54 1.73 -8.49 14.35
CA ARG A 54 1.27 -8.75 15.71
C ARG A 54 0.81 -10.21 15.80
N LYS A 55 1.77 -11.10 16.06
CA LYS A 55 1.45 -12.36 16.75
C LYS A 55 1.03 -12.02 18.18
N GLY A 56 -0.03 -12.65 18.67
CA GLY A 56 -0.37 -12.67 20.09
C GLY A 56 0.79 -13.20 20.93
#